data_AF-A0A9W8JP28-F1
#
_entry.id   AF-A0A9W8JP28-F1
#
_cell.length_a   1.000
_cell.length_b   1.000
_cell.length_c   1.000
_cell.angle_alpha   90.00
_cell.angle_beta   90.00
_cell.angle_gamma   90.00
#
_symmetry.space_group_name_H-M   'P 1'
#
loop_
_entity.id
_entity.type
_entity.pdbx_description
1 polymer ?
#
loop_
_entity_poly.entity_id
_entity_poly.type
_entity_poly.pdbx_seq_one_letter_code
_entity_poly.pdbx_strand_id
1 'polypeptide(L)'
;MHSKFLPSLVLLLIPHLVNAHYIFDKFFAENIQELKTNIRQPKVVDPLLDVTADDMRCNVNKGLASQTATIPAGSMVGFELDTVIFHPGPAAFYLGKIPEGETAATWDGSGPQWFKIAEWGGKYDPEMWDFEPLNVRKLNTTIPSSTPSGEYLLRVEQIGLLIPLEPQFYISCAQIKVVNGGDGVPASMVAIPGHIQPDDPGLLLDIYHPIAGTTYTVPGPTVWRE
;
A
#
# COMPACT_ATOMS: atom_id res chain seq x y z
N MET A 1 31.89 -23.82 59.44
CA MET A 1 31.57 -23.90 58.00
C MET A 1 30.08 -23.60 57.85
N HIS A 2 29.75 -22.38 57.40
CA HIS A 2 28.95 -22.08 56.19
C HIS A 2 27.46 -22.45 56.35
N SER A 3 26.52 -21.51 56.22
CA SER A 3 26.03 -21.19 54.88
C SER A 3 25.39 -19.79 54.84
N LYS A 4 25.83 -18.96 53.88
CA LYS A 4 25.17 -17.71 53.49
C LYS A 4 24.18 -18.05 52.38
N PHE A 5 22.89 -17.79 52.59
CA PHE A 5 21.89 -17.88 51.55
C PHE A 5 22.06 -16.71 50.56
N LEU A 6 22.28 -17.04 49.29
CA LEU A 6 22.33 -16.09 48.18
C LEU A 6 20.94 -16.11 47.50
N PRO A 7 20.23 -14.99 47.35
CA PRO A 7 18.93 -14.98 46.69
C PRO A 7 19.14 -15.19 45.18
N SER A 8 18.48 -16.20 44.62
CA SER A 8 18.42 -16.40 43.17
C SER A 8 17.58 -15.29 42.55
N LEU A 9 18.24 -14.45 41.74
CA LEU A 9 17.60 -13.48 40.87
C LEU A 9 16.99 -14.22 39.67
N VAL A 10 15.67 -14.33 39.62
CA VAL A 10 14.95 -14.91 38.47
C VAL A 10 14.83 -13.83 37.40
N LEU A 11 15.57 -13.99 36.31
CA LEU A 11 15.50 -13.13 35.13
C LEU A 11 14.30 -13.56 34.27
N LEU A 12 13.22 -12.78 34.30
CA LEU A 12 12.06 -12.96 33.41
C LEU A 12 12.45 -12.51 31.99
N LEU A 13 12.74 -13.46 31.10
CA LEU A 13 12.78 -13.20 29.66
C LEU A 13 11.35 -12.99 29.17
N ILE A 14 10.99 -11.74 28.87
CA ILE A 14 9.78 -11.42 28.13
C ILE A 14 10.11 -11.67 26.65
N PRO A 15 9.46 -12.63 25.96
CA PRO A 15 9.66 -12.80 24.53
C PRO A 15 9.11 -11.55 23.82
N HIS A 16 9.99 -10.81 23.15
CA HIS A 16 9.57 -9.80 22.19
C HIS A 16 9.06 -10.53 20.95
N LEU A 17 7.74 -10.48 20.71
CA LEU A 17 7.16 -10.86 19.42
C LEU A 17 7.63 -9.82 18.40
N VAL A 18 8.69 -10.13 17.66
CA VAL A 18 9.06 -9.35 16.48
C VAL A 18 8.08 -9.75 15.39
N ASN A 19 7.20 -8.83 15.01
CA ASN A 19 6.33 -9.02 13.86
C ASN A 19 7.15 -8.77 12.58
N ALA A 20 7.24 -9.77 11.71
CA ALA A 20 7.95 -9.68 10.43
C ALA A 20 7.13 -8.98 9.34
N HIS A 21 5.93 -8.51 9.66
CA HIS A 21 5.01 -7.88 8.72
C HIS A 21 4.44 -6.56 9.27
N TYR A 22 3.84 -5.77 8.39
CA TYR A 22 3.28 -4.46 8.70
C TYR A 22 2.01 -4.21 7.92
N ILE A 23 1.27 -3.19 8.32
CA ILE A 23 -0.03 -2.87 7.75
C ILE A 23 -0.22 -1.36 7.67
N PHE A 24 -0.80 -0.89 6.56
CA PHE A 24 -1.29 0.49 6.44
C PHE A 24 -2.62 0.62 7.20
N ASP A 25 -2.58 1.03 8.46
CA ASP A 25 -3.74 0.99 9.36
C ASP A 25 -4.44 2.34 9.58
N LYS A 26 -3.85 3.45 9.12
CA LYS A 26 -4.43 4.79 9.22
C LYS A 26 -4.41 5.52 7.88
N PHE A 27 -5.47 6.28 7.64
CA PHE A 27 -5.59 7.22 6.52
C PHE A 27 -5.43 8.64 7.03
N PHE A 28 -4.76 9.51 6.27
CA PHE A 28 -4.71 10.95 6.56
C PHE A 28 -4.88 11.77 5.28
N ALA A 29 -5.30 13.02 5.46
CA ALA A 29 -5.37 14.02 4.40
C ALA A 29 -5.01 15.39 4.96
N GLU A 30 -4.82 16.39 4.10
CA GLU A 30 -4.39 17.75 4.46
C GLU A 30 -5.10 18.35 5.69
N ASN A 31 -6.40 18.11 5.84
CA ASN A 31 -7.22 18.59 6.98
C ASN A 31 -7.80 17.47 7.86
N ILE A 32 -7.36 16.22 7.66
CA ILE A 32 -7.87 15.04 8.37
C ILE A 32 -6.68 14.30 8.98
N GLN A 33 -6.59 14.31 10.32
CA GLN A 33 -5.55 13.58 11.03
C GLN A 33 -5.91 12.10 11.15
N GLU A 34 -4.99 11.23 10.73
CA GLU A 34 -4.89 9.78 11.02
C GLU A 34 -6.17 9.11 11.55
N LEU A 35 -7.03 8.67 10.63
CA LEU A 35 -8.28 7.99 10.94
C LEU A 35 -8.23 6.51 10.54
N LYS A 36 -8.63 5.66 11.48
CA LYS A 36 -8.90 4.23 11.23
C LYS A 36 -10.27 3.99 10.60
N THR A 37 -11.21 4.92 10.80
CA THR A 37 -12.62 4.80 10.41
C THR A 37 -12.86 4.81 8.90
N ASN A 38 -11.92 5.32 8.12
CA ASN A 38 -12.01 5.40 6.66
C ASN A 38 -11.32 4.25 5.95
N ILE A 39 -10.56 3.41 6.64
CA ILE A 39 -9.83 2.28 6.04
C ILE A 39 -10.61 0.99 6.19
N ARG A 40 -10.67 0.22 5.10
CA ARG A 40 -11.10 -1.18 5.10
C ARG A 40 -9.99 -2.04 5.70
N GLN A 41 -9.84 -2.00 7.02
CA GLN A 41 -8.65 -2.53 7.70
C GLN A 41 -8.51 -4.04 7.51
N PRO A 42 -7.39 -4.51 6.94
CA PRO A 42 -7.04 -5.92 7.01
C PRO A 42 -6.97 -6.37 8.49
N LYS A 43 -7.54 -7.54 8.80
CA LYS A 43 -7.53 -8.10 10.18
C LYS A 43 -6.26 -8.91 10.49
N VAL A 44 -5.46 -9.16 9.47
CA VAL A 44 -4.19 -9.87 9.54
C VAL A 44 -3.11 -8.98 8.93
N VAL A 45 -1.88 -9.15 9.39
CA VAL A 45 -0.72 -8.40 8.90
C VAL A 45 0.02 -9.14 7.78
N ASP A 46 -0.33 -10.39 7.51
CA ASP A 46 0.39 -11.22 6.53
C ASP A 46 0.28 -10.64 5.12
N PRO A 47 1.38 -10.69 4.33
CA PRO A 47 1.35 -10.25 2.96
C PRO A 47 0.49 -11.17 2.10
N LEU A 48 -0.06 -10.61 1.03
CA LEU A 48 -0.60 -11.41 -0.06
C LEU A 48 0.53 -11.87 -0.96
N LEU A 49 0.47 -13.12 -1.44
CA LEU A 49 1.49 -13.72 -2.29
C LEU A 49 0.98 -13.98 -3.72
N ASP A 50 -0.32 -14.21 -3.86
CA ASP A 50 -0.95 -14.48 -5.16
C ASP A 50 -1.48 -13.17 -5.77
N VAL A 51 -0.74 -12.63 -6.74
CA VAL A 51 -1.10 -11.41 -7.48
C VAL A 51 -2.38 -11.56 -8.32
N THR A 52 -2.87 -12.78 -8.51
CA THR A 52 -4.09 -13.08 -9.26
C THR A 52 -5.33 -13.22 -8.37
N ALA A 53 -5.17 -13.19 -7.05
CA ALA A 53 -6.28 -13.35 -6.11
C ALA A 53 -7.13 -12.08 -5.99
N ASP A 54 -8.44 -12.24 -5.76
CA ASP A 54 -9.36 -11.12 -5.54
C ASP A 54 -8.99 -10.24 -4.33
N ASP A 55 -8.26 -10.81 -3.38
CA ASP A 55 -7.76 -10.10 -2.20
C ASP A 55 -6.79 -8.97 -2.58
N MET A 56 -6.19 -8.99 -3.77
CA MET A 56 -5.32 -7.91 -4.26
C MET A 56 -6.00 -6.55 -4.36
N ARG A 57 -7.34 -6.50 -4.38
CA ARG A 57 -8.09 -5.25 -4.42
C ARG A 57 -7.85 -4.43 -3.15
N CYS A 58 -8.22 -4.99 -2.00
CA CYS A 58 -8.23 -4.28 -0.72
C CYS A 58 -7.88 -5.19 0.48
N ASN A 59 -7.09 -6.25 0.24
CA ASN A 59 -6.67 -7.25 1.21
C ASN A 59 -7.79 -8.24 1.68
N VAL A 60 -7.36 -9.31 2.36
CA VAL A 60 -8.20 -10.36 2.99
C VAL A 60 -8.89 -9.85 4.26
N ASN A 61 -10.02 -10.48 4.62
CA ASN A 61 -10.70 -10.31 5.92
C ASN A 61 -10.93 -8.85 6.34
N LYS A 62 -10.99 -7.94 5.36
CA LYS A 62 -11.09 -6.50 5.56
C LYS A 62 -12.34 -6.14 6.35
N GLY A 63 -12.17 -5.32 7.38
CA GLY A 63 -13.29 -4.62 8.01
C GLY A 63 -13.94 -3.68 7.00
N LEU A 64 -15.24 -3.42 7.14
CA LEU A 64 -15.86 -2.29 6.45
C LEU A 64 -15.35 -1.00 7.08
N ALA A 65 -14.98 -0.02 6.26
CA ALA A 65 -14.77 1.32 6.77
C ALA A 65 -16.13 1.92 7.16
N SER A 66 -16.18 2.55 8.33
CA SER A 66 -17.41 3.12 8.88
C SER A 66 -17.70 4.53 8.36
N GLN A 67 -16.73 5.17 7.68
CA GLN A 67 -16.85 6.53 7.17
C GLN A 67 -16.23 6.68 5.78
N THR A 68 -16.76 7.64 5.01
CA THR A 68 -16.19 8.09 3.74
C THR A 68 -15.66 9.51 3.93
N ALA A 69 -14.35 9.72 3.73
CA ALA A 69 -13.73 11.03 3.90
C ALA A 69 -13.99 11.92 2.67
N THR A 70 -14.49 13.14 2.87
CA THR A 70 -14.67 14.10 1.77
C THR A 70 -13.39 14.88 1.53
N ILE A 71 -12.81 14.78 0.33
CA ILE A 71 -11.49 15.31 -0.03
C ILE A 71 -11.63 16.17 -1.30
N PRO A 72 -11.21 17.44 -1.29
CA PRO A 72 -11.09 18.21 -2.53
C PRO A 72 -10.08 17.57 -3.50
N ALA A 73 -10.38 17.56 -4.79
CA ALA A 73 -9.34 17.26 -5.79
C ALA A 73 -8.17 18.26 -5.62
N GLY A 74 -6.94 17.81 -5.84
CA GLY A 74 -5.73 18.60 -5.57
C GLY A 74 -5.26 18.58 -4.11
N SER A 75 -6.01 17.98 -3.17
CA SER A 75 -5.54 17.81 -1.79
C SER A 75 -4.59 16.61 -1.63
N MET A 76 -3.69 16.73 -0.66
CA MET A 76 -2.82 15.64 -0.22
C MET A 76 -3.63 14.57 0.53
N VAL A 77 -3.36 13.30 0.24
CA VAL A 77 -3.87 12.11 0.91
C VAL A 77 -2.75 11.11 1.18
N GLY A 78 -2.89 10.28 2.20
CA GLY A 78 -1.86 9.32 2.56
C GLY A 78 -2.31 8.22 3.48
N PHE A 79 -1.41 7.25 3.65
CA PHE A 79 -1.52 6.17 4.59
C PHE A 79 -0.32 6.15 5.53
N GLU A 80 -0.57 5.84 6.80
CA GLU A 80 0.47 5.56 7.78
C GLU A 80 0.45 4.07 8.14
N LEU A 81 1.64 3.51 8.32
CA LEU A 81 1.86 2.15 8.79
C LEU A 81 1.96 2.09 10.33
N ASP A 82 1.65 0.92 10.87
CA ASP A 82 1.85 0.59 12.28
C ASP A 82 3.34 0.63 12.69
N THR A 83 4.25 0.41 11.74
CA THR A 83 5.71 0.53 11.85
C THR A 83 6.31 1.20 10.59
N VAL A 84 7.62 1.12 10.33
CA VAL A 84 8.23 1.56 9.06
C VAL A 84 8.19 0.42 8.03
N ILE A 85 8.17 0.77 6.75
CA ILE A 85 8.43 -0.20 5.67
C ILE A 85 9.87 -0.71 5.84
N PHE A 86 10.02 -2.01 6.06
CA PHE A 86 11.33 -2.65 6.19
C PHE A 86 11.59 -3.74 5.15
N HIS A 87 10.60 -4.10 4.31
CA HIS A 87 10.87 -4.92 3.12
C HIS A 87 11.17 -4.02 1.92
N PRO A 88 12.34 -4.17 1.27
CA PRO A 88 12.69 -3.39 0.10
C PRO A 88 11.74 -3.69 -1.06
N GLY A 89 11.33 -2.65 -1.77
CA GLY A 89 10.55 -2.75 -2.99
C GLY A 89 9.66 -1.51 -3.22
N PRO A 90 8.94 -1.46 -4.35
CA PRO A 90 8.20 -0.27 -4.74
C PRO A 90 6.92 -0.06 -3.92
N ALA A 91 6.32 1.11 -4.11
CA ALA A 91 4.95 1.37 -3.68
C ALA A 91 4.17 2.13 -4.74
N ALA A 92 2.84 1.99 -4.73
CA ALA A 92 1.94 2.68 -5.65
C ALA A 92 0.60 3.03 -4.98
N PHE A 93 0.01 4.13 -5.44
CA PHE A 93 -1.33 4.56 -5.07
C PHE A 93 -2.24 4.50 -6.28
N TYR A 94 -3.47 4.03 -6.05
CA TYR A 94 -4.51 3.93 -7.07
C TYR A 94 -5.81 4.57 -6.57
N LEU A 95 -6.57 5.13 -7.50
CA LEU A 95 -7.96 5.49 -7.29
C LEU A 95 -8.84 4.51 -8.06
N GLY A 96 -9.81 3.92 -7.37
CA GLY A 96 -10.87 3.10 -7.95
C GLY A 96 -12.16 3.90 -8.01
N LYS A 97 -12.62 4.28 -9.20
CA LYS A 97 -13.88 5.02 -9.39
C LYS A 97 -15.05 4.11 -9.03
N ILE A 98 -15.88 4.50 -8.07
CA ILE A 98 -17.07 3.71 -7.74
C ILE A 98 -18.03 3.71 -8.95
N PRO A 99 -18.46 2.51 -9.43
CA PRO A 99 -19.47 2.39 -10.48
C PRO A 99 -20.80 3.03 -10.11
N GLU A 100 -21.60 3.35 -11.13
CA GLU A 100 -22.97 3.82 -10.91
C GLU A 100 -23.81 2.74 -10.20
N GLY A 101 -24.61 3.17 -9.23
CA GLY A 101 -25.46 2.26 -8.43
C GLY A 101 -24.78 1.65 -7.21
N GLU A 102 -23.48 1.90 -7.01
CA GLU A 102 -22.73 1.46 -5.83
C GLU A 102 -22.23 2.63 -4.98
N THR A 103 -21.69 2.31 -3.81
CA THR A 103 -21.07 3.27 -2.90
C THR A 103 -19.67 2.80 -2.52
N ALA A 104 -18.84 3.71 -2.01
CA ALA A 104 -17.54 3.36 -1.44
C ALA A 104 -17.67 2.37 -0.25
N ALA A 105 -18.84 2.25 0.37
CA ALA A 105 -19.08 1.25 1.43
C ALA A 105 -19.37 -0.15 0.88
N THR A 106 -19.95 -0.27 -0.31
CA THR A 106 -20.49 -1.54 -0.84
C THR A 106 -19.70 -2.12 -2.00
N TRP A 107 -19.03 -1.31 -2.81
CA TRP A 107 -18.28 -1.80 -3.96
C TRP A 107 -17.10 -2.66 -3.52
N ASP A 108 -16.93 -3.82 -4.15
CA ASP A 108 -15.89 -4.80 -3.80
C ASP A 108 -14.53 -4.51 -4.44
N GLY A 109 -14.45 -3.50 -5.31
CA GLY A 109 -13.24 -3.15 -6.05
C GLY A 109 -13.08 -3.88 -7.39
N SER A 110 -14.10 -4.61 -7.87
CA SER A 110 -14.03 -5.38 -9.12
C SER A 110 -14.07 -4.51 -10.39
N GLY A 111 -13.56 -5.08 -11.48
CA GLY A 111 -13.66 -4.51 -12.82
C GLY A 111 -12.62 -3.42 -13.11
N PRO A 112 -12.58 -2.92 -14.36
CA PRO A 112 -11.57 -1.99 -14.84
C PRO A 112 -11.84 -0.55 -14.40
N GLN A 113 -11.82 -0.31 -13.09
CA GLN A 113 -12.18 0.97 -12.47
C GLN A 113 -11.01 1.68 -11.80
N TRP A 114 -9.82 1.08 -11.83
CA TRP A 114 -8.64 1.56 -11.12
C TRP A 114 -7.68 2.28 -12.06
N PHE A 115 -7.11 3.38 -11.58
CA PHE A 115 -6.00 4.07 -12.24
C PHE A 115 -4.94 4.47 -11.21
N LYS A 116 -3.68 4.39 -11.60
CA LYS A 116 -2.53 4.72 -10.74
C LYS A 116 -2.36 6.24 -10.68
N ILE A 117 -2.20 6.80 -9.49
CA ILE A 117 -2.00 8.25 -9.28
C ILE A 117 -0.62 8.60 -8.73
N ALA A 118 0.10 7.63 -8.16
CA ALA A 118 1.47 7.80 -7.72
C ALA A 118 2.20 6.47 -7.65
N GLU A 119 3.53 6.54 -7.74
CA GLU A 119 4.42 5.43 -7.49
C GLU A 119 5.76 5.92 -6.96
N TRP A 120 6.44 5.00 -6.28
CA TRP A 120 7.80 5.12 -5.76
C TRP A 120 8.57 3.89 -6.19
N GLY A 121 9.68 4.12 -6.87
CA GLY A 121 10.45 3.06 -7.53
C GLY A 121 11.72 2.70 -6.78
N GLY A 122 12.60 2.02 -7.52
CA GLY A 122 13.96 1.71 -7.11
C GLY A 122 14.98 2.39 -8.01
N LYS A 123 16.13 2.72 -7.44
CA LYS A 123 17.31 3.20 -8.15
C LYS A 123 18.40 2.15 -8.09
N TYR A 124 19.17 2.07 -9.18
CA TYR A 124 20.35 1.22 -9.21
C TYR A 124 21.35 1.68 -8.15
N ASP A 125 21.83 0.74 -7.36
CA ASP A 125 22.97 0.88 -6.48
C ASP A 125 23.77 -0.45 -6.57
N PRO A 126 25.11 -0.40 -6.64
CA PRO A 126 25.93 -1.60 -6.84
C PRO A 126 25.91 -2.60 -5.67
N GLU A 127 25.48 -2.20 -4.47
CA GLU A 127 25.39 -3.07 -3.30
C GLU A 127 24.02 -3.76 -3.21
N MET A 128 22.94 -3.01 -3.44
CA MET A 128 21.56 -3.52 -3.37
C MET A 128 20.62 -2.47 -3.97
N TRP A 129 19.56 -2.86 -4.67
CA TRP A 129 18.55 -1.90 -5.17
C TRP A 129 18.03 -0.97 -4.05
N ASP A 130 18.13 0.34 -4.29
CA ASP A 130 17.68 1.37 -3.36
C ASP A 130 16.23 1.77 -3.67
N PHE A 131 15.29 1.31 -2.85
CA PHE A 131 13.87 1.59 -3.01
C PHE A 131 13.42 2.78 -2.18
N GLU A 132 12.81 3.77 -2.84
CA GLU A 132 12.38 5.03 -2.24
C GLU A 132 11.47 4.87 -0.99
N PRO A 133 10.55 3.87 -0.91
CA PRO A 133 9.70 3.69 0.27
C PRO A 133 10.39 3.09 1.50
N LEU A 134 11.62 2.60 1.38
CA LEU A 134 12.28 1.89 2.48
C LEU A 134 12.50 2.82 3.69
N ASN A 135 12.27 2.30 4.90
CA ASN A 135 12.33 3.02 6.17
C ASN A 135 11.30 4.17 6.32
N VAL A 136 10.30 4.25 5.44
CA VAL A 136 9.23 5.24 5.52
C VAL A 136 8.05 4.70 6.33
N ARG A 137 7.48 5.53 7.22
CA ARG A 137 6.26 5.22 7.99
C ARG A 137 4.98 5.76 7.34
N LYS A 138 5.09 6.78 6.48
CA LYS A 138 3.97 7.49 5.85
C LYS A 138 4.22 7.64 4.35
N LEU A 139 3.32 7.09 3.53
CA LEU A 139 3.28 7.39 2.10
C LEU A 139 2.11 8.35 1.83
N ASN A 140 2.33 9.36 1.00
CA ASN A 140 1.31 10.32 0.63
C ASN A 140 1.51 10.82 -0.79
N THR A 141 0.43 11.26 -1.40
CA THR A 141 0.44 11.89 -2.72
C THR A 141 -0.70 12.90 -2.80
N THR A 142 -0.78 13.59 -3.92
CA THR A 142 -1.86 14.53 -4.23
C THR A 142 -2.85 13.87 -5.18
N ILE A 143 -4.15 13.98 -4.89
CA ILE A 143 -5.19 13.61 -5.86
C ILE A 143 -5.09 14.56 -7.05
N PRO A 144 -4.94 14.08 -8.30
CA PRO A 144 -4.90 14.95 -9.48
C PRO A 144 -6.07 15.93 -9.49
N SER A 145 -5.83 17.20 -9.78
CA SER A 145 -6.85 18.25 -9.67
C SER A 145 -8.02 18.04 -10.67
N SER A 146 -7.72 17.43 -11.81
CA SER A 146 -8.67 17.02 -12.84
C SER A 146 -9.49 15.77 -12.50
N THR A 147 -9.24 15.09 -11.38
CA THR A 147 -10.01 13.89 -10.96
C THR A 147 -11.49 14.21 -10.86
N PRO A 148 -12.39 13.50 -11.56
CA PRO A 148 -13.82 13.76 -11.49
C PRO A 148 -14.38 13.66 -10.07
N SER A 149 -15.31 14.54 -9.72
CA SER A 149 -15.99 14.44 -8.42
C SER A 149 -16.79 13.13 -8.32
N GLY A 150 -16.81 12.52 -7.13
CA GLY A 150 -17.49 11.25 -6.90
C GLY A 150 -16.89 10.45 -5.76
N GLU A 151 -17.49 9.30 -5.45
CA GLU A 151 -16.89 8.35 -4.51
C GLU A 151 -15.79 7.53 -5.19
N TYR A 152 -14.76 7.19 -4.41
CA TYR A 152 -13.63 6.35 -4.80
C TYR A 152 -13.19 5.45 -3.65
N LEU A 153 -12.55 4.33 -4.00
CA LEU A 153 -11.58 3.70 -3.12
C LEU A 153 -10.18 4.24 -3.43
N LEU A 154 -9.48 4.74 -2.43
CA LEU A 154 -8.06 5.04 -2.51
C LEU A 154 -7.29 3.81 -2.02
N ARG A 155 -6.45 3.21 -2.87
CA ARG A 155 -5.68 2.01 -2.55
C ARG A 155 -4.20 2.35 -2.45
N VAL A 156 -3.55 1.90 -1.38
CA VAL A 156 -2.09 1.82 -1.27
C VAL A 156 -1.64 0.37 -1.46
N GLU A 157 -0.52 0.20 -2.14
CA GLU A 157 0.17 -1.08 -2.34
C GLU A 157 1.67 -0.85 -2.14
N GLN A 158 2.28 -1.66 -1.27
CA GLN A 158 3.73 -1.80 -1.18
C GLN A 158 4.08 -3.25 -1.49
N ILE A 159 5.09 -3.45 -2.34
CA ILE A 159 5.52 -4.78 -2.79
C ILE A 159 6.89 -5.06 -2.16
N GLY A 160 6.96 -5.94 -1.18
CA GLY A 160 8.21 -6.44 -0.62
C GLY A 160 8.84 -7.46 -1.56
N LEU A 161 10.11 -7.25 -1.91
CA LEU A 161 10.89 -8.07 -2.83
C LEU A 161 12.08 -8.75 -2.13
N LEU A 162 12.05 -8.78 -0.79
CA LEU A 162 13.13 -9.32 0.05
C LEU A 162 13.50 -10.77 -0.33
N ILE A 163 12.48 -11.60 -0.59
CA ILE A 163 12.63 -13.00 -0.97
C ILE A 163 12.57 -13.08 -2.50
N PRO A 164 13.64 -13.53 -3.18
CA PRO A 164 13.66 -13.65 -4.63
C PRO A 164 12.49 -14.50 -5.14
N LEU A 165 11.77 -14.01 -6.15
CA LEU A 165 10.65 -14.67 -6.81
C LEU A 165 9.41 -14.93 -5.93
N GLU A 166 9.37 -14.41 -4.70
CA GLU A 166 8.22 -14.50 -3.79
C GLU A 166 7.78 -13.08 -3.36
N PRO A 167 7.21 -12.28 -4.29
CA PRO A 167 6.78 -10.92 -3.96
C PRO A 167 5.69 -10.92 -2.90
N GLN A 168 5.79 -9.98 -1.96
CA GLN A 168 4.90 -9.83 -0.82
C GLN A 168 4.11 -8.53 -0.92
N PHE A 169 2.80 -8.60 -1.08
CA PHE A 169 1.95 -7.43 -1.28
C PHE A 169 1.29 -6.97 0.02
N TYR A 170 1.52 -5.72 0.41
CA TYR A 170 0.93 -5.05 1.56
C TYR A 170 -0.04 -3.98 1.08
N ILE A 171 -1.34 -4.24 1.27
CA ILE A 171 -2.42 -3.46 0.65
C ILE A 171 -3.43 -3.00 1.69
N SER A 172 -3.89 -1.76 1.54
CA SER A 172 -5.06 -1.21 2.25
C SER A 172 -5.86 -0.29 1.32
N CYS A 173 -7.16 -0.16 1.61
CA CYS A 173 -8.05 0.76 0.91
C CYS A 173 -8.73 1.73 1.88
N ALA A 174 -8.81 3.00 1.52
CA ALA A 174 -9.61 4.01 2.17
C ALA A 174 -10.84 4.38 1.34
N GLN A 175 -11.95 4.69 2.00
CA GLN A 175 -13.17 5.22 1.38
C GLN A 175 -13.09 6.73 1.33
N ILE A 176 -13.12 7.31 0.13
CA ILE A 176 -13.09 8.76 -0.06
C ILE A 176 -14.20 9.23 -1.01
N LYS A 177 -14.58 10.50 -0.88
CA LYS A 177 -15.43 11.23 -1.80
C LYS A 177 -14.68 12.45 -2.30
N VAL A 178 -14.27 12.42 -3.56
CA VAL A 178 -13.61 13.55 -4.22
C VAL A 178 -14.67 14.61 -4.55
N VAL A 179 -14.39 15.87 -4.20
CA VAL A 179 -15.22 17.04 -4.50
C VAL A 179 -14.41 18.12 -5.19
N ASN A 180 -15.07 19.08 -5.85
CA ASN A 180 -14.41 20.17 -6.58
C ASN A 180 -13.39 19.69 -7.62
N GLY A 181 -13.63 18.50 -8.18
CA GLY A 181 -12.81 17.90 -9.23
C GLY A 181 -13.14 18.40 -10.64
N GLY A 182 -12.29 18.03 -11.60
CA GLY A 182 -12.46 18.36 -13.02
C GLY A 182 -13.20 17.30 -13.84
N ASP A 183 -12.91 17.26 -15.13
CA ASP A 183 -13.46 16.35 -16.15
C ASP A 183 -12.39 15.44 -16.76
N GLY A 184 -11.29 15.23 -16.03
CA GLY A 184 -10.17 14.39 -16.46
C GLY A 184 -10.58 12.94 -16.71
N VAL A 185 -9.98 12.34 -17.74
CA VAL A 185 -10.18 10.94 -18.10
C VAL A 185 -8.85 10.20 -17.95
N PRO A 186 -8.70 9.31 -16.95
CA PRO A 186 -7.49 8.52 -16.80
C PRO A 186 -7.21 7.69 -18.05
N ALA A 187 -6.00 7.79 -18.60
CA ALA A 187 -5.64 7.16 -19.87
C ALA A 187 -5.59 5.62 -19.80
N SER A 188 -5.39 5.06 -18.61
CA SER A 188 -5.30 3.61 -18.39
C SER A 188 -6.11 3.21 -17.15
N MET A 189 -7.30 2.68 -17.41
CA MET A 189 -8.15 2.06 -16.41
C MET A 189 -7.91 0.54 -16.42
N VAL A 190 -7.62 -0.04 -15.26
CA VAL A 190 -7.26 -1.46 -15.11
C VAL A 190 -8.15 -2.16 -14.09
N ALA A 191 -8.26 -3.48 -14.21
CA ALA A 191 -8.86 -4.33 -13.19
C ALA A 191 -7.80 -4.74 -12.16
N ILE A 192 -8.26 -4.95 -10.92
CA ILE A 192 -7.47 -5.57 -9.86
C ILE A 192 -8.29 -6.78 -9.34
N PRO A 193 -7.74 -8.00 -9.33
CA PRO A 193 -6.43 -8.41 -9.86
C PRO A 193 -6.33 -8.29 -11.40
N GLY A 194 -5.10 -8.35 -11.92
CA GLY A 194 -4.78 -8.24 -13.35
C GLY A 194 -4.00 -6.99 -13.75
N HIS A 195 -3.88 -6.01 -12.85
CA HIS A 195 -3.08 -4.80 -13.07
C HIS A 195 -1.59 -5.11 -13.19
N ILE A 196 -1.11 -6.14 -12.49
CA ILE A 196 0.26 -6.65 -12.55
C ILE A 196 0.21 -8.10 -13.02
N GLN A 197 1.06 -8.46 -13.98
CA GLN A 197 1.21 -9.84 -14.42
C GLN A 197 2.16 -10.60 -13.48
N PRO A 198 1.94 -11.90 -13.19
CA PRO A 198 2.85 -12.68 -12.35
C PRO A 198 4.30 -12.72 -12.83
N ASP A 199 4.51 -12.56 -14.15
CA ASP A 199 5.82 -12.54 -14.79
C ASP A 199 6.37 -11.12 -15.05
N ASP A 200 5.78 -10.09 -14.44
CA ASP A 200 6.27 -8.71 -14.54
C ASP A 200 7.73 -8.62 -14.05
N PRO A 201 8.66 -8.09 -14.86
CA PRO A 201 10.08 -8.04 -14.51
C PRO A 201 10.36 -7.23 -13.24
N GLY A 202 9.48 -6.29 -12.87
CA GLY A 202 9.56 -5.52 -11.63
C GLY A 202 9.22 -6.34 -10.38
N LEU A 203 8.66 -7.55 -10.53
CA LEU A 203 8.47 -8.54 -9.46
C LEU A 203 9.61 -9.58 -9.40
N LEU A 204 10.32 -9.81 -10.51
CA LEU A 204 11.24 -10.94 -10.68
C LEU A 204 12.73 -10.56 -10.64
N LEU A 205 13.07 -9.34 -10.24
CA LEU A 205 14.46 -8.91 -10.13
C LEU A 205 15.19 -9.50 -8.91
N ASP A 206 16.48 -9.75 -9.07
CA ASP A 206 17.39 -9.96 -7.94
C ASP A 206 17.78 -8.59 -7.35
N ILE A 207 17.27 -8.30 -6.15
CA ILE A 207 17.53 -7.02 -5.51
C ILE A 207 18.95 -6.90 -4.94
N TYR A 208 19.66 -8.02 -4.72
CA TYR A 208 20.98 -8.08 -4.08
C TYR A 208 22.15 -8.08 -5.07
N HIS A 209 21.89 -8.41 -6.34
CA HIS A 209 22.90 -8.37 -7.40
C HIS A 209 22.44 -7.51 -8.58
N PRO A 210 22.31 -6.18 -8.41
CA PRO A 210 21.84 -5.29 -9.46
C PRO A 210 22.82 -5.27 -10.64
N ILE A 211 22.30 -5.32 -11.87
CA ILE A 211 23.14 -5.29 -13.08
C ILE A 211 23.34 -3.83 -13.49
N ALA A 212 24.60 -3.42 -13.69
CA ALA A 212 24.91 -2.06 -14.12
C ALA A 212 24.16 -1.68 -15.41
N GLY A 213 23.50 -0.53 -15.40
CA GLY A 213 22.72 -0.02 -16.53
C GLY A 213 21.27 -0.49 -16.58
N THR A 214 20.80 -1.32 -15.64
CA THR A 214 19.37 -1.65 -15.53
C THR A 214 18.59 -0.54 -14.85
N THR A 215 17.39 -0.25 -15.38
CA THR A 215 16.41 0.65 -14.75
C THR A 215 15.28 -0.15 -14.14
N TYR A 216 14.74 0.30 -13.01
CA TYR A 216 13.55 -0.29 -12.43
C TYR A 216 12.29 0.35 -13.01
N THR A 217 11.30 -0.47 -13.33
CA THR A 217 9.95 -0.01 -13.66
C THR A 217 9.01 -0.55 -12.60
N VAL A 218 8.24 0.33 -11.98
CA VAL A 218 7.22 -0.07 -11.00
C VAL A 218 6.13 -0.86 -11.74
N PRO A 219 5.79 -2.08 -11.28
CA PRO A 219 4.74 -2.88 -11.89
C PRO A 219 3.40 -2.15 -12.00
N GLY A 220 2.61 -2.53 -13.00
CA GLY A 220 1.26 -2.01 -13.23
C GLY A 220 1.15 -0.87 -14.25
N PRO A 221 -0.03 -0.23 -14.39
CA PRO A 221 -0.25 0.81 -15.38
C PRO A 221 0.62 2.04 -15.10
N THR A 222 0.83 2.87 -16.12
CA THR A 222 1.50 4.17 -15.95
C THR A 222 0.73 5.07 -14.99
N VAL A 223 1.44 5.89 -14.21
CA VAL A 223 0.81 6.93 -13.40
C VAL A 223 0.03 7.89 -14.31
N TRP A 224 -1.24 8.10 -14.00
CA TRP A 224 -2.02 9.15 -14.62
C TRP A 224 -1.52 10.51 -14.12
N ARG A 225 -0.99 11.30 -15.05
CA ARG A 225 -0.63 12.70 -14.86
C ARG A 225 -1.59 13.52 -15.72
N GLU A 226 -2.04 14.65 -15.17
CA GLU A 226 -2.89 15.62 -15.87
C GLU A 226 -2.12 16.50 -16.85
#